data_AF-A0A0F9LA65-F1
#
_entry.id   AF-A0A0F9LA65-F1
#
_cell.length_a   1.000
_cell.length_b   1.000
_cell.length_c   1.000
_cell.angle_alpha   90.00
_cell.angle_beta   90.00
_cell.angle_gamma   90.00
#
_symmetry.space_group_name_H-M   'P 1'
#
loop_
_entity.id
_entity.type
_entity.pdbx_description
1 polymer ?
#
loop_
_entity_poly.entity_id
_entity_poly.type
_entity_poly.pdbx_seq_one_letter_code
_entity_poly.pdbx_strand_id
1 'polypeptide(L)'
;MVYARIPGNVSIPSGTTIGVALTDGPQRDAFGRLRVANPANLFDTQLQYNEQPLLWSTQTAGASDATFTHLPDESAVRLEVGTTDGDSVIRQTRRYIRYQPGKSQQIVMTSVFGSMTSSIVKRVGYFDDDNGVFFEDDGVNFSVVERTRTSGSTVEDRVARADWNLDIFDGEGASAASVNFSRNNIYTIDLEWLSTGRVRTGLMVNGETIQGHEFNHNNLDTGYITTANLPLRYEIFNNGGSASAASMKQICTMVASEGGRDQERTINHGVAGPVAQVTGRRPILTIRPKSTFGTSSVTNHGHVLDIITDVIASSNNALVEVVFGGSATSATWQDRGTNSLVEYDSNATEISGGEVVAAFFVVSGSGNRSTTGSKDVDERLLLVYDSLKDTADEMSIVVTSLNATTNVLGALNWGELY
;
A
#
# COMPACT_ATOMS: atom_id res chain seq x y z
N MET A 1 -23.61 24.87 35.67
CA MET A 1 -23.07 25.85 34.70
C MET A 1 -23.56 25.43 33.32
N VAL A 2 -24.36 26.28 32.67
CA VAL A 2 -24.80 26.06 31.29
C VAL A 2 -23.76 26.73 30.41
N TYR A 3 -22.99 25.95 29.64
CA TYR A 3 -22.06 26.51 28.67
C TYR A 3 -22.80 26.70 27.35
N ALA A 4 -22.88 27.94 26.90
CA ALA A 4 -23.42 28.26 25.58
C ALA A 4 -22.41 27.83 24.51
N ARG A 5 -22.85 26.99 23.58
CA ARG A 5 -22.18 26.86 22.27
C ARG A 5 -22.29 28.25 21.63
N ILE A 6 -21.17 28.91 21.35
CA ILE A 6 -21.18 30.18 20.60
C ILE A 6 -21.03 29.80 19.13
N PRO A 7 -22.11 29.77 18.33
CA PRO A 7 -21.98 29.67 16.89
C PRO A 7 -21.44 31.00 16.35
N GLY A 8 -20.21 30.99 15.83
CA GLY A 8 -19.61 32.14 15.15
C GLY A 8 -18.16 32.43 15.56
N ASN A 9 -17.51 33.30 14.82
CA ASN A 9 -16.15 33.75 15.10
C ASN A 9 -16.15 34.66 16.34
N VAL A 10 -15.47 34.23 17.40
CA VAL A 10 -15.21 35.08 18.57
C VAL A 10 -14.00 35.95 18.24
N SER A 11 -14.22 37.24 18.00
CA SER A 11 -13.13 38.21 17.86
C SER A 11 -12.55 38.53 19.23
N ILE A 12 -11.28 38.14 19.43
CA ILE A 12 -10.58 38.32 20.70
C ILE A 12 -9.55 39.43 20.50
N PRO A 13 -9.58 40.52 21.28
CA PRO A 13 -8.61 41.58 21.14
C PRO A 13 -7.18 41.06 21.33
N SER A 14 -6.27 41.48 20.45
CA SER A 14 -4.84 41.16 20.54
C SER A 14 -4.30 41.48 21.95
N GLY A 15 -3.57 40.54 22.54
CA GLY A 15 -3.03 40.65 23.90
C GLY A 15 -3.97 40.17 25.02
N THR A 16 -5.18 39.70 24.70
CA THR A 16 -6.09 39.10 25.69
C THR A 16 -5.77 37.62 25.90
N THR A 17 -5.52 37.21 27.14
CA THR A 17 -5.41 35.80 27.50
C THR A 17 -6.79 35.18 27.66
N ILE A 18 -7.12 34.17 26.85
CA ILE A 18 -8.30 33.33 27.08
C ILE A 18 -7.88 32.05 27.77
N GLY A 19 -8.44 31.80 28.95
CA GLY A 19 -8.37 30.50 29.59
C GLY A 19 -9.27 29.52 28.84
N VAL A 20 -8.70 28.63 28.04
CA VAL A 20 -9.44 27.51 27.43
C VAL A 20 -9.47 26.36 28.44
N ALA A 21 -10.63 26.14 29.06
CA ALA A 21 -10.86 24.95 29.86
C ALA A 21 -11.48 23.87 28.97
N LEU A 22 -10.82 22.71 28.84
CA LEU A 22 -11.42 21.56 28.17
C LEU A 22 -12.64 21.12 28.98
N THR A 23 -13.82 21.05 28.37
CA THR A 23 -15.00 20.53 29.06
C THR A 23 -14.81 19.05 29.41
N ASP A 24 -15.59 18.56 30.37
CA ASP A 24 -15.73 17.12 30.55
C ASP A 24 -16.33 16.51 29.28
N GLY A 25 -15.78 15.39 28.82
CA GLY A 25 -16.09 14.82 27.52
C GLY A 25 -15.14 13.68 27.14
N PRO A 26 -15.37 13.01 25.99
CA PRO A 26 -14.60 11.83 25.57
C PRO A 26 -13.09 12.07 25.46
N GLN A 27 -12.66 13.32 25.24
CA GLN A 27 -11.24 13.70 25.25
C GLN A 27 -10.56 13.55 26.61
N ARG A 28 -11.30 13.46 27.72
CA ARG A 28 -10.74 13.27 29.07
C ARG A 28 -10.87 11.82 29.53
N ASP A 29 -9.92 11.36 30.33
CA ASP A 29 -10.06 10.12 31.09
C ASP A 29 -10.82 10.35 32.41
N ALA A 30 -11.19 9.26 33.09
CA ALA A 30 -11.92 9.33 34.36
C ALA A 30 -11.15 10.02 35.50
N PHE A 31 -9.83 10.25 35.34
CA PHE A 31 -8.99 11.01 36.26
C PHE A 31 -8.79 12.46 35.80
N GLY A 32 -9.50 12.91 34.76
CA GLY A 32 -9.48 14.28 34.25
C GLY A 32 -8.29 14.60 33.34
N ARG A 33 -7.48 13.62 32.94
CA ARG A 33 -6.33 13.80 32.04
C ARG A 33 -6.77 13.85 30.59
N LEU A 34 -6.09 14.64 29.77
CA LEU A 34 -6.32 14.65 28.31
C LEU A 34 -5.84 13.32 27.72
N ARG A 35 -6.70 12.65 26.95
CA ARG A 35 -6.33 11.50 26.13
C ARG A 35 -5.54 12.00 24.92
N VAL A 36 -4.42 11.34 24.65
CA VAL A 36 -3.57 11.63 23.49
C VAL A 36 -3.53 10.41 22.58
N ALA A 37 -3.54 10.67 21.28
CA ALA A 37 -3.22 9.68 20.25
C ALA A 37 -1.71 9.53 20.16
N ASN A 38 -1.22 8.31 19.91
CA ASN A 38 0.19 8.06 19.61
C ASN A 38 0.27 7.40 18.22
N PRO A 39 0.27 8.19 17.14
CA PRO A 39 0.24 7.66 15.79
C PRO A 39 1.42 6.73 15.51
N ALA A 40 1.14 5.61 14.85
CA ALA A 40 2.15 4.67 14.38
C ALA A 40 2.15 4.63 12.86
N ASN A 41 3.31 4.88 12.26
CA ASN A 41 3.46 4.78 10.81
C ASN A 41 3.28 3.32 10.35
N LEU A 42 2.45 3.11 9.34
CA LEU A 42 2.17 1.80 8.74
C LEU A 42 2.89 1.63 7.40
N PHE A 43 3.03 2.73 6.66
CA PHE A 43 3.70 2.78 5.36
C PHE A 43 4.19 4.20 5.08
N ASP A 44 5.38 4.35 4.52
CA ASP A 44 5.88 5.60 4.00
C ASP A 44 6.76 5.35 2.77
N THR A 45 6.71 6.27 1.80
CA THR A 45 7.67 6.25 0.69
C THR A 45 8.14 7.63 0.29
N GLN A 46 9.41 7.66 -0.11
CA GLN A 46 10.09 8.77 -0.74
C GLN A 46 10.75 8.27 -2.04
N LEU A 47 10.90 9.15 -3.02
CA LEU A 47 11.38 8.79 -4.36
C LEU A 47 12.73 9.46 -4.67
N GLN A 48 13.63 9.50 -3.69
CA GLN A 48 14.94 10.18 -3.84
C GLN A 48 15.83 9.48 -4.87
N TYR A 49 15.95 8.14 -4.79
CA TYR A 49 16.95 7.39 -5.54
C TYR A 49 16.41 6.72 -6.80
N ASN A 50 15.13 6.33 -6.78
CA ASN A 50 14.48 5.61 -7.87
C ASN A 50 12.96 5.64 -7.65
N GLU A 51 12.26 4.98 -8.55
CA GLU A 51 10.85 4.68 -8.53
C GLU A 51 10.46 3.56 -7.52
N GLN A 52 11.30 3.22 -6.54
CA GLN A 52 10.97 2.26 -5.47
C GLN A 52 10.25 0.98 -5.97
N PRO A 53 10.82 0.23 -6.94
CA PRO A 53 10.14 -0.90 -7.59
C PRO A 53 9.78 -2.06 -6.65
N LEU A 54 10.42 -2.11 -5.47
CA LEU A 54 10.12 -3.09 -4.42
C LEU A 54 8.89 -2.72 -3.58
N LEU A 55 8.43 -1.46 -3.63
CA LEU A 55 7.30 -0.94 -2.85
C LEU A 55 6.10 -0.57 -3.73
N TRP A 56 6.36 -0.22 -4.99
CA TRP A 56 5.35 0.22 -5.96
C TRP A 56 5.32 -0.69 -7.18
N SER A 57 4.10 -1.04 -7.62
CA SER A 57 3.84 -1.58 -8.94
C SER A 57 3.40 -0.47 -9.89
N THR A 58 3.72 -0.61 -11.18
CA THR A 58 3.27 0.32 -12.22
C THR A 58 2.88 -0.44 -13.46
N GLN A 59 1.66 -0.20 -13.94
CA GLN A 59 1.11 -0.76 -15.16
C GLN A 59 0.83 0.38 -16.13
N THR A 60 1.21 0.19 -17.39
CA THR A 60 0.91 1.10 -18.48
C THR A 60 0.04 0.40 -19.50
N ALA A 61 -0.97 1.08 -20.03
CA ALA A 61 -1.75 0.64 -21.19
C ALA A 61 -1.74 1.71 -22.28
N GLY A 62 -2.07 1.33 -23.51
CA GLY A 62 -2.08 2.22 -24.67
C GLY A 62 -0.84 2.08 -25.58
N ALA A 63 -0.95 2.61 -26.80
CA ALA A 63 0.01 2.41 -27.87
C ALA A 63 1.06 3.53 -27.87
N SER A 64 2.09 3.37 -27.04
CA SER A 64 3.40 4.05 -27.09
C SER A 64 3.61 5.35 -26.29
N ASP A 65 2.56 6.07 -25.87
CA ASP A 65 2.75 7.39 -25.22
C ASP A 65 2.60 7.36 -23.69
N ALA A 66 2.05 6.28 -23.12
CA ALA A 66 1.95 6.10 -21.68
C ALA A 66 3.33 5.77 -21.07
N THR A 67 3.87 6.68 -20.25
CA THR A 67 5.20 6.52 -19.64
C THR A 67 5.22 6.89 -18.17
N PHE A 68 6.19 6.33 -17.43
CA PHE A 68 6.50 6.76 -16.08
C PHE A 68 8.01 6.96 -15.95
N THR A 69 8.42 8.07 -15.35
CA THR A 69 9.83 8.47 -15.30
C THR A 69 10.21 8.97 -13.91
N HIS A 70 11.29 8.44 -13.34
CA HIS A 70 11.88 8.96 -12.11
C HIS A 70 12.55 10.32 -12.37
N LEU A 71 12.24 11.30 -11.54
CA LEU A 71 12.76 12.66 -11.57
C LEU A 71 13.65 12.87 -10.34
N PRO A 72 14.97 12.67 -10.43
CA PRO A 72 15.86 12.70 -9.26
C PRO A 72 15.90 14.09 -8.59
N ASP A 73 15.93 15.17 -9.37
CA ASP A 73 15.97 16.55 -8.85
C ASP A 73 14.67 16.96 -8.15
N GLU A 74 13.57 16.26 -8.42
CA GLU A 74 12.26 16.51 -7.80
C GLU A 74 11.90 15.47 -6.73
N SER A 75 12.71 14.41 -6.58
CA SER A 75 12.37 13.23 -5.77
C SER A 75 10.95 12.74 -6.05
N ALA A 76 10.62 12.58 -7.33
CA ALA A 76 9.27 12.33 -7.82
C ALA A 76 9.27 11.27 -8.93
N VAL A 77 8.10 10.72 -9.22
CA VAL A 77 7.84 9.96 -10.44
C VAL A 77 6.79 10.72 -11.24
N ARG A 78 7.11 11.04 -12.50
CA ARG A 78 6.14 11.59 -13.46
C ARG A 78 5.40 10.45 -14.14
N LEU A 79 4.08 10.56 -14.20
CA LEU A 79 3.22 9.69 -14.98
C LEU A 79 2.69 10.51 -16.15
N GLU A 80 2.83 10.03 -17.38
CA GLU A 80 2.46 10.75 -18.60
C GLU A 80 1.59 9.86 -19.49
N VAL A 81 0.60 10.48 -20.14
CA VAL A 81 -0.22 9.87 -21.19
C VAL A 81 -0.24 10.77 -22.41
N GLY A 82 -0.36 10.15 -23.58
CA GLY A 82 -0.46 10.86 -24.85
C GLY A 82 -1.87 11.38 -25.13
N THR A 83 -2.12 11.61 -26.41
CA THR A 83 -3.46 11.98 -26.93
C THR A 83 -4.28 10.77 -27.35
N THR A 84 -3.72 9.57 -27.25
CA THR A 84 -4.34 8.32 -27.71
C THR A 84 -5.34 7.82 -26.68
N ASP A 85 -6.54 7.46 -27.13
CA ASP A 85 -7.57 6.86 -26.28
C ASP A 85 -7.07 5.52 -25.69
N GLY A 86 -7.31 5.31 -24.40
CA GLY A 86 -6.85 4.13 -23.67
C GLY A 86 -5.40 4.20 -23.17
N ASP A 87 -4.65 5.28 -23.43
CA ASP A 87 -3.36 5.50 -22.76
C ASP A 87 -3.59 5.63 -21.26
N SER A 88 -2.88 4.84 -20.46
CA SER A 88 -2.98 4.89 -19.01
C SER A 88 -1.67 4.55 -18.31
N VAL A 89 -1.50 5.14 -17.13
CA VAL A 89 -0.46 4.79 -16.18
C VAL A 89 -1.11 4.66 -14.81
N ILE A 90 -1.11 3.45 -14.26
CA ILE A 90 -1.55 3.16 -12.89
C ILE A 90 -0.33 2.81 -12.07
N ARG A 91 -0.19 3.46 -10.91
CA ARG A 91 0.91 3.24 -9.99
C ARG A 91 0.38 3.04 -8.59
N GLN A 92 0.62 1.85 -8.04
CA GLN A 92 -0.01 1.37 -6.81
C GLN A 92 1.02 0.78 -5.85
N THR A 93 0.84 0.92 -4.55
CA THR A 93 1.66 0.17 -3.59
C THR A 93 1.45 -1.33 -3.77
N ARG A 94 2.54 -2.10 -3.76
CA ARG A 94 2.46 -3.58 -3.78
C ARG A 94 1.72 -4.10 -2.56
N ARG A 95 1.95 -3.43 -1.42
CA ARG A 95 1.29 -3.71 -0.15
C ARG A 95 -0.10 -3.07 -0.11
N TYR A 96 -1.09 -3.88 0.29
CA TYR A 96 -2.38 -3.40 0.79
C TYR A 96 -2.21 -3.03 2.27
N ILE A 97 -2.44 -1.78 2.64
CA ILE A 97 -2.15 -1.33 3.99
C ILE A 97 -3.25 -1.85 4.93
N ARG A 98 -2.84 -2.58 5.97
CA ARG A 98 -3.77 -3.16 6.96
C ARG A 98 -4.37 -2.07 7.85
N TYR A 99 -5.69 -2.00 7.87
CA TYR A 99 -6.47 -1.23 8.83
C TYR A 99 -6.69 -2.04 10.13
N GLN A 100 -6.53 -1.38 11.28
CA GLN A 100 -6.82 -1.97 12.60
C GLN A 100 -8.14 -1.42 13.14
N PRO A 101 -9.18 -2.25 13.29
CA PRO A 101 -10.47 -1.85 13.82
C PRO A 101 -10.39 -1.02 15.10
N GLY A 102 -11.10 0.12 15.12
CA GLY A 102 -11.14 1.03 16.27
C GLY A 102 -10.03 2.09 16.29
N LYS A 103 -9.21 2.18 15.23
CA LYS A 103 -8.16 3.19 15.11
C LYS A 103 -8.34 3.95 13.80
N SER A 104 -8.49 5.27 13.86
CA SER A 104 -8.51 6.12 12.68
C SER A 104 -7.22 5.92 11.87
N GLN A 105 -7.37 5.82 10.55
CA GLN A 105 -6.24 5.70 9.64
C GLN A 105 -6.07 7.00 8.86
N GLN A 106 -4.88 7.59 8.98
CA GLN A 106 -4.49 8.82 8.31
C GLN A 106 -3.64 8.49 7.09
N ILE A 107 -4.02 9.02 5.94
CA ILE A 107 -3.35 8.91 4.66
C ILE A 107 -2.93 10.32 4.24
N VAL A 108 -1.66 10.45 3.85
CA VAL A 108 -1.11 11.71 3.35
C VAL A 108 -0.38 11.42 2.05
N MET A 109 -0.77 12.10 0.98
CA MET A 109 -0.22 11.87 -0.35
C MET A 109 0.11 13.19 -1.03
N THR A 110 1.33 13.32 -1.53
CA THR A 110 1.76 14.51 -2.25
C THR A 110 1.62 14.28 -3.75
N SER A 111 1.00 15.22 -4.46
CA SER A 111 0.78 15.11 -5.90
C SER A 111 0.82 16.46 -6.60
N VAL A 112 1.22 16.45 -7.88
CA VAL A 112 0.99 17.54 -8.82
C VAL A 112 0.04 17.02 -9.90
N PHE A 113 -1.21 17.49 -9.93
CA PHE A 113 -2.16 17.10 -10.97
C PHE A 113 -1.86 17.74 -12.32
N GLY A 114 -1.18 18.89 -12.35
CA GLY A 114 -1.02 19.66 -13.60
C GLY A 114 -2.34 20.25 -14.09
N SER A 115 -2.34 20.84 -15.29
CA SER A 115 -3.53 21.45 -15.86
C SER A 115 -4.61 20.40 -16.14
N MET A 116 -5.86 20.77 -15.85
CA MET A 116 -7.04 20.00 -16.23
C MET A 116 -7.17 19.99 -17.76
N THR A 117 -7.31 18.80 -18.33
CA THR A 117 -7.34 18.59 -19.79
C THR A 117 -8.51 17.67 -20.09
N SER A 118 -9.40 18.09 -21.00
CA SER A 118 -10.55 17.27 -21.41
C SER A 118 -10.12 15.88 -21.86
N SER A 119 -10.90 14.86 -21.50
CA SER A 119 -10.63 13.42 -21.70
C SER A 119 -9.49 12.84 -20.87
N ILE A 120 -8.71 13.63 -20.14
CA ILE A 120 -7.69 13.12 -19.22
C ILE A 120 -8.28 13.04 -17.82
N VAL A 121 -8.27 11.85 -17.25
CA VAL A 121 -8.62 11.62 -15.85
C VAL A 121 -7.36 11.38 -15.04
N LYS A 122 -7.26 12.00 -13.86
CA LYS A 122 -6.17 11.80 -12.91
C LYS A 122 -6.74 11.54 -11.53
N ARG A 123 -6.12 10.61 -10.79
CA ARG A 123 -6.56 10.24 -9.45
C ARG A 123 -5.39 10.08 -8.50
N VAL A 124 -5.61 10.46 -7.25
CA VAL A 124 -4.70 10.16 -6.13
C VAL A 124 -5.50 9.82 -4.88
N GLY A 125 -5.18 8.72 -4.22
CA GLY A 125 -5.84 8.38 -2.97
C GLY A 125 -5.53 6.98 -2.44
N TYR A 126 -6.40 6.55 -1.53
CA TYR A 126 -6.36 5.26 -0.85
C TYR A 126 -7.48 4.38 -1.41
N PHE A 127 -7.19 3.69 -2.52
CA PHE A 127 -8.22 3.00 -3.30
C PHE A 127 -7.65 1.93 -4.24
N ASP A 128 -8.53 1.03 -4.65
CA ASP A 128 -8.34 0.08 -5.74
C ASP A 128 -9.53 0.09 -6.73
N ASP A 129 -9.65 -0.93 -7.58
CA ASP A 129 -10.72 -1.04 -8.59
C ASP A 129 -12.12 -1.19 -7.96
N ASP A 130 -12.19 -1.61 -6.70
CA ASP A 130 -13.42 -2.00 -6.04
C ASP A 130 -13.81 -1.04 -4.91
N ASN A 131 -12.84 -0.49 -4.18
CA ASN A 131 -13.10 0.28 -2.96
C ASN A 131 -12.12 1.43 -2.77
N GLY A 132 -12.54 2.45 -2.02
CA GLY A 132 -11.65 3.43 -1.42
C GLY A 132 -12.07 4.87 -1.64
N VAL A 133 -11.18 5.78 -1.29
CA VAL A 133 -11.44 7.23 -1.35
C VAL A 133 -10.26 7.94 -2.02
N PHE A 134 -10.58 8.82 -2.96
CA PHE A 134 -9.57 9.52 -3.76
C PHE A 134 -10.03 10.88 -4.27
N PHE A 135 -9.06 11.72 -4.62
CA PHE A 135 -9.27 12.94 -5.36
C PHE A 135 -9.22 12.64 -6.85
N GLU A 136 -10.13 13.23 -7.64
CA GLU A 136 -10.25 13.03 -9.08
C GLU A 136 -10.26 14.37 -9.81
N ASP A 137 -9.45 14.49 -10.86
CA ASP A 137 -9.58 15.48 -11.94
C ASP A 137 -10.11 14.69 -13.14
N ASP A 138 -11.37 14.89 -13.54
CA ASP A 138 -12.00 14.16 -14.66
C ASP A 138 -11.79 14.84 -16.03
N GLY A 139 -10.97 15.90 -16.07
CA GLY A 139 -10.75 16.74 -17.23
C GLY A 139 -11.72 17.93 -17.35
N VAL A 140 -12.72 18.02 -16.48
CA VAL A 140 -13.73 19.10 -16.41
C VAL A 140 -13.95 19.61 -14.99
N ASN A 141 -13.99 18.70 -14.01
CA ASN A 141 -14.26 18.94 -12.61
C ASN A 141 -13.16 18.32 -11.74
N PHE A 142 -12.88 18.98 -10.62
CA PHE A 142 -12.10 18.39 -9.54
C PHE A 142 -13.09 17.90 -8.47
N SER A 143 -12.94 16.67 -7.99
CA SER A 143 -13.89 16.01 -7.09
C SER A 143 -13.17 15.20 -6.01
N VAL A 144 -13.90 14.89 -4.94
CA VAL A 144 -13.57 13.75 -4.07
C VAL A 144 -14.53 12.62 -4.39
N VAL A 145 -14.03 11.39 -4.37
CA VAL A 145 -14.78 10.22 -4.79
C VAL A 145 -14.67 9.14 -3.73
N GLU A 146 -15.81 8.60 -3.30
CA GLU A 146 -15.89 7.36 -2.56
C GLU A 146 -16.34 6.23 -3.50
N ARG A 147 -15.52 5.20 -3.62
CA ARG A 147 -15.77 4.00 -4.43
C ARG A 147 -16.08 2.82 -3.53
N THR A 148 -17.07 2.02 -3.90
CA THR A 148 -17.50 0.86 -3.13
C THR A 148 -17.97 -0.30 -4.00
N ARG A 149 -17.75 -1.53 -3.53
CA ARG A 149 -18.26 -2.76 -4.16
C ARG A 149 -19.25 -3.52 -3.27
N THR A 150 -19.84 -2.87 -2.27
CA THR A 150 -20.72 -3.53 -1.29
C THR A 150 -21.99 -4.12 -1.91
N SER A 151 -22.42 -3.63 -3.07
CA SER A 151 -23.54 -4.18 -3.87
C SER A 151 -23.16 -5.37 -4.76
N GLY A 152 -21.87 -5.74 -4.82
CA GLY A 152 -21.34 -6.75 -5.74
C GLY A 152 -20.82 -6.16 -7.08
N SER A 153 -21.06 -4.88 -7.32
CA SER A 153 -20.53 -4.09 -8.45
C SER A 153 -19.96 -2.76 -7.95
N THR A 154 -18.96 -2.23 -8.63
CA THR A 154 -18.38 -0.92 -8.30
C THR A 154 -19.41 0.20 -8.49
N VAL A 155 -19.61 0.99 -7.44
CA VAL A 155 -20.42 2.22 -7.40
C VAL A 155 -19.53 3.33 -6.86
N GLU A 156 -19.71 4.55 -7.36
CA GLU A 156 -18.92 5.71 -6.97
C GLU A 156 -19.85 6.87 -6.60
N ASP A 157 -19.65 7.42 -5.40
CA ASP A 157 -20.20 8.71 -4.99
C ASP A 157 -19.15 9.79 -5.30
N ARG A 158 -19.46 10.67 -6.25
CA ARG A 158 -18.58 11.74 -6.71
C ARG A 158 -19.12 13.08 -6.24
N VAL A 159 -18.34 13.78 -5.42
CA VAL A 159 -18.67 15.12 -4.95
C VAL A 159 -17.73 16.13 -5.58
N ALA A 160 -18.28 16.93 -6.49
CA ALA A 160 -17.55 18.01 -7.15
C ALA A 160 -17.08 19.03 -6.11
N ARG A 161 -15.93 19.67 -6.36
CA ARG A 161 -15.33 20.68 -5.48
C ARG A 161 -16.29 21.80 -5.09
N ALA A 162 -17.16 22.22 -6.00
CA ALA A 162 -18.16 23.25 -5.72
C ALA A 162 -19.17 22.84 -4.63
N ASP A 163 -19.33 21.53 -4.41
CA ASP A 163 -20.27 20.93 -3.45
C ASP A 163 -19.57 20.39 -2.19
N TRP A 164 -18.28 20.68 -2.00
CA TRP A 164 -17.59 20.30 -0.77
C TRP A 164 -18.20 20.99 0.45
N ASN A 165 -18.42 20.23 1.54
CA ASN A 165 -19.29 20.62 2.64
C ASN A 165 -18.55 21.30 3.82
N LEU A 166 -17.23 21.43 3.77
CA LEU A 166 -16.43 22.10 4.80
C LEU A 166 -15.67 23.31 4.22
N ASP A 167 -14.86 23.11 3.18
CA ASP A 167 -14.10 24.17 2.53
C ASP A 167 -13.83 23.85 1.07
N ILE A 168 -14.16 24.76 0.15
CA ILE A 168 -13.95 24.58 -1.29
C ILE A 168 -12.59 25.13 -1.76
N PHE A 169 -11.76 25.66 -0.87
CA PHE A 169 -10.41 26.20 -1.12
C PHE A 169 -10.34 27.31 -2.16
N ASP A 170 -11.34 28.18 -2.22
CA ASP A 170 -11.41 29.33 -3.12
C ASP A 170 -10.98 30.65 -2.47
N GLY A 171 -10.71 30.65 -1.17
CA GLY A 171 -10.36 31.83 -0.38
C GLY A 171 -11.54 32.47 0.37
N GLU A 172 -12.77 32.02 0.12
CA GLU A 172 -13.99 32.61 0.72
C GLU A 172 -14.56 31.77 1.88
N GLY A 173 -14.09 30.53 2.03
CA GLY A 173 -14.47 29.60 3.11
C GLY A 173 -13.97 30.00 4.51
N ALA A 174 -14.42 29.28 5.54
CA ALA A 174 -14.07 29.54 6.94
C ALA A 174 -12.56 29.45 7.21
N SER A 175 -11.82 28.69 6.40
CA SER A 175 -10.36 28.60 6.50
C SER A 175 -9.61 29.74 5.79
N ALA A 176 -10.28 30.50 4.92
CA ALA A 176 -9.70 31.46 3.98
C ALA A 176 -8.57 30.89 3.09
N ALA A 177 -8.45 29.56 2.99
CA ALA A 177 -7.44 28.92 2.16
C ALA A 177 -7.82 29.03 0.67
N SER A 178 -6.84 29.39 -0.15
CA SER A 178 -6.96 29.37 -1.61
C SER A 178 -5.89 28.44 -2.18
N VAL A 179 -6.32 27.39 -2.87
CA VAL A 179 -5.43 26.33 -3.36
C VAL A 179 -5.55 26.15 -4.87
N ASN A 180 -4.40 26.04 -5.52
CA ASN A 180 -4.32 25.64 -6.92
C ASN A 180 -4.02 24.13 -7.01
N PHE A 181 -5.04 23.35 -7.32
CA PHE A 181 -4.96 21.88 -7.44
C PHE A 181 -4.03 21.39 -8.56
N SER A 182 -3.73 22.23 -9.57
CA SER A 182 -2.77 21.89 -10.62
C SER A 182 -1.31 21.88 -10.15
N ARG A 183 -1.04 22.36 -8.93
CA ARG A 183 0.30 22.50 -8.34
C ARG A 183 0.57 21.41 -7.30
N ASN A 184 1.77 21.49 -6.71
CA ASN A 184 2.21 20.55 -5.69
C ASN A 184 1.45 20.78 -4.39
N ASN A 185 0.61 19.83 -4.00
CA ASN A 185 -0.18 19.88 -2.78
C ASN A 185 -0.04 18.59 -1.99
N ILE A 186 -0.23 18.69 -0.68
CA ILE A 186 -0.27 17.55 0.23
C ILE A 186 -1.74 17.25 0.52
N TYR A 187 -2.25 16.17 -0.06
CA TYR A 187 -3.60 15.68 0.07
C TYR A 187 -3.70 14.81 1.32
N THR A 188 -4.79 14.96 2.08
CA THR A 188 -5.03 14.20 3.29
C THR A 188 -6.36 13.47 3.21
N ILE A 189 -6.38 12.22 3.65
CA ILE A 189 -7.60 11.45 3.90
C ILE A 189 -7.46 10.87 5.31
N ASP A 190 -8.48 11.00 6.14
CA ASP A 190 -8.56 10.20 7.37
C ASP A 190 -9.90 9.49 7.41
N LEU A 191 -9.87 8.21 7.81
CA LEU A 191 -11.05 7.36 7.78
C LEU A 191 -11.22 6.58 9.08
N GLU A 192 -12.47 6.52 9.50
CA GLU A 192 -13.00 5.58 10.47
C GLU A 192 -13.67 4.42 9.73
N TRP A 193 -13.33 3.17 10.09
CA TRP A 193 -13.98 2.01 9.49
C TRP A 193 -14.30 0.92 10.50
N LEU A 194 -15.57 0.76 10.80
CA LEU A 194 -16.14 -0.47 11.40
C LEU A 194 -17.32 -0.88 10.53
N SER A 195 -17.07 -0.94 9.21
CA SER A 195 -18.07 -0.89 8.12
C SER A 195 -18.81 0.45 7.99
N THR A 196 -18.90 1.26 9.04
CA THR A 196 -19.52 2.59 9.06
C THR A 196 -18.54 3.61 9.64
N GLY A 197 -18.90 4.89 9.59
CA GLY A 197 -18.15 5.97 10.22
C GLY A 197 -17.99 7.18 9.32
N ARG A 198 -17.03 8.03 9.67
CA ARG A 198 -16.71 9.23 8.92
C ARG A 198 -15.43 9.06 8.11
N VAL A 199 -15.43 9.61 6.90
CA VAL A 199 -14.23 9.84 6.08
C VAL A 199 -14.09 11.33 5.84
N ARG A 200 -12.91 11.88 6.07
CA ARG A 200 -12.61 13.30 5.80
C ARG A 200 -11.49 13.40 4.78
N THR A 201 -11.65 14.35 3.88
CA THR A 201 -10.71 14.64 2.80
C THR A 201 -10.31 16.11 2.85
N GLY A 202 -9.04 16.39 2.63
CA GLY A 202 -8.51 17.73 2.82
C GLY A 202 -7.10 17.91 2.26
N LEU A 203 -6.48 19.00 2.69
CA LEU A 203 -5.15 19.43 2.27
C LEU A 203 -4.35 19.90 3.48
N MET A 204 -3.04 19.71 3.47
CA MET A 204 -2.16 20.48 4.35
C MET A 204 -1.84 21.83 3.70
N VAL A 205 -2.26 22.91 4.35
CA VAL A 205 -2.05 24.29 3.90
C VAL A 205 -1.39 25.07 5.03
N ASN A 206 -0.25 25.71 4.75
CA ASN A 206 0.51 26.50 5.73
C ASN A 206 0.87 25.75 7.04
N GLY A 207 1.04 24.43 6.97
CA GLY A 207 1.38 23.59 8.13
C GLY A 207 0.18 23.08 8.93
N GLU A 208 -1.04 23.33 8.47
CA GLU A 208 -2.27 22.88 9.12
C GLU A 208 -3.09 21.99 8.18
N THR A 209 -3.74 20.96 8.72
CA THR A 209 -4.71 20.15 7.96
C THR A 209 -6.04 20.90 7.88
N ILE A 210 -6.43 21.31 6.68
CA ILE A 210 -7.72 21.92 6.37
C ILE A 210 -8.57 20.88 5.64
N GLN A 211 -9.76 20.62 6.18
CA GLN A 211 -10.68 19.63 5.61
C GLN A 211 -11.57 20.31 4.56
N GLY A 212 -11.72 19.68 3.39
CA GLY A 212 -12.57 20.14 2.31
C GLY A 212 -13.94 19.52 2.33
N HIS A 213 -14.00 18.19 2.36
CA HIS A 213 -15.25 17.43 2.34
C HIS A 213 -15.21 16.25 3.32
N GLU A 214 -16.36 15.96 3.94
CA GLU A 214 -16.57 14.76 4.74
C GLU A 214 -17.74 13.91 4.22
N PHE A 215 -17.50 12.61 4.11
CA PHE A 215 -18.53 11.58 3.95
C PHE A 215 -18.90 11.05 5.34
N ASN A 216 -20.20 10.98 5.64
CA ASN A 216 -20.68 10.56 6.95
C ASN A 216 -21.68 9.40 6.83
N HIS A 217 -21.25 8.22 7.24
CA HIS A 217 -22.00 6.98 7.10
C HIS A 217 -22.67 6.63 8.43
N ASN A 218 -23.98 6.84 8.49
CA ASN A 218 -24.82 6.46 9.62
C ASN A 218 -26.04 5.69 9.13
N ASN A 219 -26.48 4.71 9.91
CA ASN A 219 -27.71 3.94 9.64
C ASN A 219 -27.73 3.25 8.26
N LEU A 220 -26.58 2.72 7.81
CA LEU A 220 -26.48 1.94 6.57
C LEU A 220 -26.82 0.46 6.83
N ASP A 221 -27.46 -0.19 5.85
CA ASP A 221 -27.72 -1.64 5.89
C ASP A 221 -26.45 -2.47 5.64
N THR A 222 -25.49 -1.90 4.92
CA THR A 222 -24.19 -2.49 4.57
C THR A 222 -23.09 -1.46 4.74
N GLY A 223 -21.83 -1.90 4.80
CA GLY A 223 -20.72 -0.97 4.96
C GLY A 223 -20.58 0.01 3.80
N TYR A 224 -19.96 1.17 4.03
CA TYR A 224 -19.73 2.16 2.97
C TYR A 224 -18.66 1.71 1.97
N ILE A 225 -17.68 0.90 2.43
CA ILE A 225 -16.74 0.15 1.59
C ILE A 225 -16.60 -1.29 2.10
N THR A 226 -16.26 -2.22 1.21
CA THR A 226 -16.09 -3.65 1.54
C THR A 226 -14.89 -3.89 2.45
N THR A 227 -13.83 -3.07 2.30
CA THR A 227 -12.59 -3.18 3.08
C THR A 227 -11.90 -1.84 3.18
N ALA A 228 -11.31 -1.54 4.34
CA ALA A 228 -10.37 -0.44 4.53
C ALA A 228 -8.89 -0.88 4.43
N ASN A 229 -8.64 -2.16 4.12
CA ASN A 229 -7.32 -2.61 3.70
C ASN A 229 -7.17 -2.32 2.21
N LEU A 230 -6.48 -1.24 1.87
CA LEU A 230 -6.38 -0.73 0.50
C LEU A 230 -4.95 -0.30 0.19
N PRO A 231 -4.57 -0.21 -1.09
CA PRO A 231 -3.29 0.34 -1.47
C PRO A 231 -3.36 1.87 -1.59
N LEU A 232 -2.20 2.51 -1.62
CA LEU A 232 -2.10 3.87 -2.12
C LEU A 232 -1.96 3.81 -3.64
N ARG A 233 -2.65 4.71 -4.35
CA ARG A 233 -2.71 4.66 -5.81
C ARG A 233 -2.70 6.05 -6.45
N TYR A 234 -1.97 6.12 -7.56
CA TYR A 234 -1.94 7.23 -8.51
C TYR A 234 -2.37 6.69 -9.88
N GLU A 235 -3.30 7.36 -10.55
CA GLU A 235 -3.74 7.00 -11.90
C GLU A 235 -3.75 8.23 -12.79
N ILE A 236 -3.29 8.08 -14.03
CA ILE A 236 -3.59 9.01 -15.12
C ILE A 236 -4.02 8.19 -16.33
N PHE A 237 -5.14 8.53 -16.96
CA PHE A 237 -5.59 7.85 -18.16
C PHE A 237 -6.32 8.79 -19.10
N ASN A 238 -6.24 8.49 -20.39
CA ASN A 238 -6.96 9.16 -21.44
C ASN A 238 -8.19 8.33 -21.82
N ASN A 239 -9.38 8.89 -21.59
CA ASN A 239 -10.69 8.28 -21.85
C ASN A 239 -11.32 8.81 -23.14
N GLY A 240 -10.50 9.29 -24.08
CA GLY A 240 -10.95 9.77 -25.38
C GLY A 240 -9.85 10.39 -26.23
N GLY A 241 -10.23 11.20 -27.23
CA GLY A 241 -9.28 11.97 -28.03
C GLY A 241 -8.92 13.29 -27.32
N SER A 242 -7.93 13.26 -26.43
CA SER A 242 -7.41 14.48 -25.80
C SER A 242 -6.70 15.39 -26.82
N ALA A 243 -6.81 16.70 -26.66
CA ALA A 243 -6.15 17.69 -27.52
C ALA A 243 -4.63 17.80 -27.28
N SER A 244 -4.14 17.34 -26.13
CA SER A 244 -2.72 17.37 -25.78
C SER A 244 -2.37 16.26 -24.79
N ALA A 245 -1.11 15.82 -24.82
CA ALA A 245 -0.55 14.98 -23.76
C ALA A 245 -0.69 15.65 -22.38
N ALA A 246 -0.73 14.83 -21.33
CA ALA A 246 -0.86 15.30 -19.96
C ALA A 246 0.04 14.49 -19.02
N SER A 247 0.40 15.11 -17.90
CA SER A 247 1.23 14.49 -16.88
C SER A 247 0.72 14.79 -15.48
N MET A 248 0.96 13.88 -14.55
CA MET A 248 0.90 14.13 -13.11
C MET A 248 2.20 13.70 -12.44
N LYS A 249 2.46 14.17 -11.22
CA LYS A 249 3.63 13.73 -10.44
C LYS A 249 3.20 13.08 -9.14
N GLN A 250 3.70 11.86 -8.91
CA GLN A 250 3.76 11.23 -7.60
C GLN A 250 5.01 11.74 -6.87
N ILE A 251 4.86 12.10 -5.59
CA ILE A 251 5.98 12.49 -4.72
C ILE A 251 5.96 11.56 -3.49
N CYS A 252 5.89 12.09 -2.28
CA CYS A 252 5.93 11.30 -1.04
C CYS A 252 4.53 10.91 -0.57
N THR A 253 4.44 9.78 0.12
CA THR A 253 3.20 9.31 0.74
C THR A 253 3.44 8.72 2.12
N MET A 254 2.42 8.74 2.97
CA MET A 254 2.39 8.01 4.24
C MET A 254 1.00 7.47 4.56
N VAL A 255 0.96 6.39 5.32
CA VAL A 255 -0.23 5.92 6.04
C VAL A 255 0.14 5.68 7.50
N ALA A 256 -0.65 6.24 8.43
CA ALA A 256 -0.48 6.04 9.86
C ALA A 256 -1.78 5.60 10.53
N SER A 257 -1.66 4.74 11.54
CA SER A 257 -2.74 4.46 12.48
C SER A 257 -2.67 5.47 13.61
N GLU A 258 -3.67 6.34 13.75
CA GLU A 258 -3.67 7.41 14.75
C GLU A 258 -3.77 6.86 16.19
N GLY A 259 -4.41 5.70 16.36
CA GLY A 259 -4.54 5.01 17.65
C GLY A 259 -3.33 4.15 18.06
N GLY A 260 -2.19 4.29 17.37
CA GLY A 260 -1.03 3.41 17.52
C GLY A 260 -1.19 2.08 16.76
N ARG A 261 -0.24 1.16 16.91
CA ARG A 261 -0.24 -0.12 16.20
C ARG A 261 -0.11 -1.28 17.18
N ASP A 262 -1.06 -2.21 17.14
CA ASP A 262 -0.91 -3.47 17.85
C ASP A 262 -0.04 -4.41 17.04
N GLN A 263 0.79 -5.21 17.70
CA GLN A 263 1.53 -6.28 17.04
C GLN A 263 0.54 -7.34 16.57
N GLU A 264 0.30 -7.38 15.27
CA GLU A 264 -0.57 -8.38 14.66
C GLU A 264 0.10 -9.75 14.74
N ARG A 265 -0.63 -10.74 15.27
CA ARG A 265 -0.15 -12.12 15.35
C ARG A 265 -0.35 -12.77 13.99
N THR A 266 0.72 -13.31 13.42
CA THR A 266 0.68 -14.09 12.19
C THR A 266 0.22 -15.52 12.46
N ILE A 267 -0.35 -16.16 11.44
CA ILE A 267 -0.60 -17.61 11.42
C ILE A 267 0.64 -18.26 10.84
N ASN A 268 1.30 -19.12 11.60
CA ASN A 268 2.57 -19.73 11.18
C ASN A 268 2.34 -20.93 10.28
N HIS A 269 3.06 -20.95 9.16
CA HIS A 269 3.13 -22.05 8.21
C HIS A 269 4.59 -22.41 7.92
N GLY A 270 4.80 -23.56 7.31
CA GLY A 270 6.12 -23.95 6.84
C GLY A 270 6.06 -25.15 5.92
N VAL A 271 7.03 -25.28 5.01
CA VAL A 271 7.13 -26.39 4.05
C VAL A 271 8.59 -26.81 3.93
N ALA A 272 8.81 -28.11 3.71
CA ALA A 272 10.12 -28.67 3.41
C ALA A 272 10.09 -29.28 2.01
N GLY A 273 11.13 -29.00 1.23
CA GLY A 273 11.32 -29.63 -0.09
C GLY A 273 11.84 -31.06 0.05
N PRO A 274 11.83 -31.85 -1.04
CA PRO A 274 12.54 -33.12 -1.10
C PRO A 274 14.07 -32.88 -1.10
N VAL A 275 14.85 -33.96 -0.95
CA VAL A 275 16.31 -33.88 -1.11
C VAL A 275 16.65 -33.51 -2.56
N ALA A 276 17.34 -32.39 -2.75
CA ALA A 276 17.81 -31.92 -4.05
C ALA A 276 19.30 -32.21 -4.23
N GLN A 277 19.68 -32.72 -5.41
CA GLN A 277 21.09 -32.82 -5.81
C GLN A 277 21.51 -31.50 -6.47
N VAL A 278 22.54 -30.88 -5.94
CA VAL A 278 23.00 -29.55 -6.33
C VAL A 278 24.46 -29.63 -6.75
N THR A 279 24.74 -29.26 -8.00
CA THR A 279 26.11 -29.17 -8.55
C THR A 279 26.49 -27.72 -8.83
N GLY A 280 25.58 -26.95 -9.43
CA GLY A 280 25.69 -25.50 -9.61
C GLY A 280 24.55 -24.76 -8.91
N ARG A 281 24.42 -23.46 -9.17
CA ARG A 281 23.38 -22.61 -8.60
C ARG A 281 21.99 -23.10 -8.99
N ARG A 282 21.19 -23.53 -8.01
CA ARG A 282 19.87 -24.14 -8.23
C ARG A 282 18.88 -23.74 -7.14
N PRO A 283 17.65 -23.29 -7.47
CA PRO A 283 16.57 -23.21 -6.48
C PRO A 283 16.19 -24.62 -6.01
N ILE A 284 16.02 -24.81 -4.70
CA ILE A 284 15.61 -26.10 -4.12
C ILE A 284 14.21 -26.06 -3.51
N LEU A 285 13.72 -24.86 -3.19
CA LEU A 285 12.39 -24.61 -2.66
C LEU A 285 12.04 -23.14 -2.89
N THR A 286 10.85 -22.88 -3.42
CA THR A 286 10.32 -21.54 -3.66
C THR A 286 8.91 -21.44 -3.09
N ILE A 287 8.56 -20.31 -2.48
CA ILE A 287 7.20 -19.98 -2.08
C ILE A 287 6.72 -18.72 -2.81
N ARG A 288 5.41 -18.62 -3.03
CA ARG A 288 4.76 -17.39 -3.47
C ARG A 288 3.31 -17.31 -2.98
N PRO A 289 2.72 -16.12 -2.85
CA PRO A 289 1.30 -15.97 -2.57
C PRO A 289 0.47 -16.44 -3.77
N LYS A 290 -0.65 -17.12 -3.52
CA LYS A 290 -1.65 -17.48 -4.53
C LYS A 290 -2.32 -16.22 -5.07
N SER A 291 -2.88 -16.26 -6.27
CA SER A 291 -3.69 -15.17 -6.81
C SER A 291 -5.03 -14.99 -6.08
N THR A 292 -5.60 -16.08 -5.58
CA THR A 292 -6.86 -16.08 -4.82
C THR A 292 -6.77 -16.89 -3.53
N PHE A 293 -7.55 -16.53 -2.53
CA PHE A 293 -7.60 -17.21 -1.23
C PHE A 293 -9.02 -17.28 -0.64
N GLY A 294 -9.25 -18.24 0.26
CA GLY A 294 -10.52 -18.42 0.98
C GLY A 294 -11.60 -19.17 0.19
N THR A 295 -12.72 -19.46 0.86
CA THR A 295 -13.82 -20.27 0.29
C THR A 295 -14.50 -19.62 -0.92
N SER A 296 -14.46 -18.29 -1.00
CA SER A 296 -15.03 -17.51 -2.09
C SER A 296 -14.01 -17.18 -3.18
N SER A 297 -12.77 -17.69 -3.09
CA SER A 297 -11.69 -17.44 -4.05
C SER A 297 -11.50 -15.94 -4.35
N VAL A 298 -11.47 -15.12 -3.30
CA VAL A 298 -11.26 -13.68 -3.43
C VAL A 298 -9.79 -13.39 -3.74
N THR A 299 -9.51 -12.29 -4.43
CA THR A 299 -8.15 -11.85 -4.71
C THR A 299 -7.32 -11.79 -3.43
N ASN A 300 -6.13 -12.38 -3.47
CA ASN A 300 -5.26 -12.46 -2.31
C ASN A 300 -4.50 -11.15 -2.09
N HIS A 301 -4.88 -10.40 -1.06
CA HIS A 301 -4.16 -9.21 -0.61
C HIS A 301 -3.48 -9.41 0.76
N GLY A 302 -3.31 -10.67 1.19
CA GLY A 302 -2.67 -10.98 2.45
C GLY A 302 -1.15 -10.86 2.39
N HIS A 303 -0.54 -10.84 3.57
CA HIS A 303 0.89 -10.58 3.75
C HIS A 303 1.62 -11.84 4.20
N VAL A 304 2.76 -12.15 3.57
CA VAL A 304 3.70 -13.18 4.02
C VAL A 304 4.91 -12.49 4.65
N LEU A 305 5.18 -12.84 5.91
CA LEU A 305 6.12 -12.17 6.81
C LEU A 305 6.96 -13.21 7.55
N ASP A 306 7.97 -12.75 8.30
CA ASP A 306 8.78 -13.55 9.22
C ASP A 306 9.38 -14.80 8.55
N ILE A 307 9.95 -14.63 7.36
CA ILE A 307 10.44 -15.77 6.57
C ILE A 307 11.73 -16.30 7.22
N ILE A 308 11.72 -17.59 7.54
CA ILE A 308 12.83 -18.34 8.12
C ILE A 308 13.23 -19.44 7.14
N THR A 309 14.52 -19.44 6.80
CA THR A 309 15.13 -20.42 5.91
C THR A 309 16.00 -21.38 6.70
N ASP A 310 15.75 -22.68 6.54
CA ASP A 310 16.56 -23.78 7.10
C ASP A 310 17.17 -24.61 5.97
N VAL A 311 18.47 -24.88 6.03
CA VAL A 311 19.16 -25.73 5.05
C VAL A 311 20.11 -26.72 5.72
N ILE A 312 20.11 -27.94 5.22
CA ILE A 312 21.02 -29.04 5.60
C ILE A 312 21.73 -29.54 4.34
N ALA A 313 23.04 -29.72 4.42
CA ALA A 313 23.84 -30.39 3.39
C ALA A 313 24.49 -31.66 3.95
N SER A 314 24.49 -32.73 3.18
CA SER A 314 24.92 -34.06 3.68
C SER A 314 26.30 -34.51 3.19
N SER A 315 26.76 -34.01 2.04
CA SER A 315 27.98 -34.53 1.37
C SER A 315 29.06 -33.48 1.16
N ASN A 316 28.71 -32.30 0.65
CA ASN A 316 29.65 -31.19 0.49
C ASN A 316 29.06 -29.87 1.00
N ASN A 317 29.94 -28.97 1.44
CA ASN A 317 29.57 -27.62 1.83
C ASN A 317 28.92 -26.87 0.66
N ALA A 318 27.96 -26.00 0.99
CA ALA A 318 27.26 -25.20 -0.01
C ALA A 318 27.09 -23.75 0.44
N LEU A 319 27.05 -22.86 -0.54
CA LEU A 319 26.52 -21.50 -0.39
C LEU A 319 25.01 -21.56 -0.56
N VAL A 320 24.29 -20.92 0.35
CA VAL A 320 22.84 -20.73 0.30
C VAL A 320 22.58 -19.25 0.11
N GLU A 321 21.67 -18.94 -0.81
CA GLU A 321 21.13 -17.62 -1.07
C GLU A 321 19.61 -17.66 -0.87
N VAL A 322 19.05 -16.61 -0.30
CA VAL A 322 17.61 -16.35 -0.30
C VAL A 322 17.37 -15.28 -1.35
N VAL A 323 16.59 -15.62 -2.38
CA VAL A 323 16.35 -14.75 -3.54
C VAL A 323 14.90 -14.28 -3.54
N PHE A 324 14.69 -12.96 -3.51
CA PHE A 324 13.39 -12.32 -3.57
C PHE A 324 13.10 -11.81 -4.99
N GLY A 325 11.88 -12.02 -5.48
CA GLY A 325 11.42 -11.53 -6.79
C GLY A 325 12.10 -12.20 -7.99
N GLY A 326 12.79 -13.33 -7.77
CA GLY A 326 13.30 -14.17 -8.86
C GLY A 326 12.16 -14.94 -9.53
N SER A 327 12.40 -15.47 -10.73
CA SER A 327 11.45 -16.34 -11.42
C SER A 327 12.03 -17.74 -11.54
N ALA A 328 11.44 -18.68 -10.82
CA ALA A 328 11.77 -20.10 -10.91
C ALA A 328 11.29 -20.68 -12.25
N THR A 329 12.20 -21.29 -13.01
CA THR A 329 11.87 -21.83 -14.35
C THR A 329 11.19 -23.19 -14.23
N SER A 330 10.14 -23.43 -15.02
CA SER A 330 9.38 -24.70 -15.03
C SER A 330 8.84 -25.10 -13.66
N ALA A 331 8.56 -24.13 -12.79
CA ALA A 331 7.98 -24.35 -11.48
C ALA A 331 6.62 -25.06 -11.60
N THR A 332 6.38 -26.03 -10.72
CA THR A 332 5.08 -26.71 -10.58
C THR A 332 4.53 -26.42 -9.20
N TRP A 333 3.60 -25.47 -9.14
CA TRP A 333 3.06 -24.95 -7.89
C TRP A 333 2.13 -25.94 -7.20
N GLN A 334 2.36 -26.08 -5.90
CA GLN A 334 1.59 -26.94 -5.01
C GLN A 334 0.98 -26.07 -3.91
N ASP A 335 -0.30 -26.29 -3.65
CA ASP A 335 -0.98 -25.61 -2.55
C ASP A 335 -0.37 -26.06 -1.21
N ARG A 336 -0.01 -25.10 -0.34
CA ARG A 336 0.45 -25.43 1.01
C ARG A 336 -0.67 -26.05 1.86
N GLY A 337 -1.91 -25.64 1.64
CA GLY A 337 -3.12 -26.10 2.30
C GLY A 337 -4.26 -25.08 2.21
N THR A 338 -5.48 -25.51 2.55
CA THR A 338 -6.70 -24.68 2.47
C THR A 338 -6.69 -23.45 3.39
N ASN A 339 -5.85 -23.47 4.44
CA ASN A 339 -5.72 -22.38 5.42
C ASN A 339 -4.42 -21.58 5.20
N SER A 340 -3.81 -21.66 4.02
CA SER A 340 -2.62 -20.90 3.67
C SER A 340 -2.85 -20.14 2.37
N LEU A 341 -2.44 -18.87 2.35
CA LEU A 341 -2.49 -18.04 1.15
C LEU A 341 -1.29 -18.27 0.23
N VAL A 342 -0.40 -19.20 0.56
CA VAL A 342 0.87 -19.48 -0.13
C VAL A 342 0.80 -20.82 -0.88
N GLU A 343 1.44 -20.85 -2.04
CA GLU A 343 1.80 -22.06 -2.78
C GLU A 343 3.33 -22.17 -2.88
N TYR A 344 3.82 -23.37 -3.15
CA TYR A 344 5.25 -23.65 -3.19
C TYR A 344 5.64 -24.51 -4.38
N ASP A 345 6.87 -24.35 -4.83
CA ASP A 345 7.52 -25.20 -5.83
C ASP A 345 8.79 -25.82 -5.24
N SER A 346 9.06 -27.05 -5.62
CA SER A 346 10.32 -27.75 -5.30
C SER A 346 10.90 -28.50 -6.51
N ASN A 347 10.36 -28.26 -7.70
CA ASN A 347 10.75 -28.94 -8.93
C ASN A 347 11.68 -28.09 -9.80
N ALA A 348 11.63 -26.77 -9.67
CA ALA A 348 12.47 -25.88 -10.45
C ALA A 348 13.96 -26.24 -10.30
N THR A 349 14.69 -26.13 -11.41
CA THR A 349 16.13 -26.39 -11.47
C THR A 349 16.94 -25.15 -11.75
N GLU A 350 16.30 -24.08 -12.21
CA GLU A 350 16.93 -22.80 -12.52
C GLU A 350 16.05 -21.65 -12.04
N ILE A 351 16.70 -20.51 -11.81
CA ILE A 351 16.06 -19.26 -11.39
C ILE A 351 16.73 -18.11 -12.12
N SER A 352 15.93 -17.13 -12.55
CA SER A 352 16.41 -15.92 -13.24
C SER A 352 15.92 -14.66 -12.53
N GLY A 353 16.67 -13.57 -12.62
CA GLY A 353 16.35 -12.32 -11.93
C GLY A 353 16.36 -12.44 -10.41
N GLY A 354 15.66 -11.50 -9.76
CA GLY A 354 15.57 -11.38 -8.31
C GLY A 354 16.79 -10.75 -7.65
N GLU A 355 16.62 -10.41 -6.37
CA GLU A 355 17.66 -9.84 -5.50
C GLU A 355 18.04 -10.87 -4.42
N VAL A 356 19.34 -11.02 -4.15
CA VAL A 356 19.81 -11.86 -3.04
C VAL A 356 19.67 -11.08 -1.74
N VAL A 357 18.65 -11.44 -0.94
CA VAL A 357 18.32 -10.74 0.31
C VAL A 357 19.04 -11.34 1.54
N ALA A 358 19.55 -12.56 1.42
CA ALA A 358 20.44 -13.16 2.40
C ALA A 358 21.37 -14.19 1.74
N ALA A 359 22.57 -14.36 2.29
CA ALA A 359 23.51 -15.39 1.87
C ALA A 359 24.29 -15.96 3.07
N PHE A 360 24.43 -17.28 3.13
CA PHE A 360 25.16 -17.98 4.20
C PHE A 360 25.71 -19.33 3.75
N PHE A 361 26.64 -19.89 4.51
CA PHE A 361 27.20 -21.22 4.23
C PHE A 361 26.52 -22.30 5.06
N VAL A 362 26.36 -23.49 4.47
CA VAL A 362 26.02 -24.71 5.19
C VAL A 362 27.19 -25.70 5.07
N VAL A 363 27.67 -26.19 6.22
CA VAL A 363 28.75 -27.17 6.30
C VAL A 363 28.15 -28.58 6.24
N SER A 364 28.68 -29.45 5.39
CA SER A 364 28.19 -30.82 5.29
C SER A 364 28.52 -31.63 6.55
N GLY A 365 27.57 -32.45 7.01
CA GLY A 365 27.80 -33.38 8.11
C GLY A 365 26.54 -33.72 8.88
N SER A 366 26.55 -34.86 9.58
CA SER A 366 25.46 -35.26 10.46
C SER A 366 25.27 -34.25 11.59
N GLY A 367 24.10 -33.62 11.68
CA GLY A 367 23.76 -32.66 12.73
C GLY A 367 24.07 -31.19 12.40
N ASN A 368 24.63 -30.89 11.23
CA ASN A 368 24.85 -29.52 10.79
C ASN A 368 23.58 -28.95 10.13
N ARG A 369 23.05 -27.87 10.69
CA ARG A 369 21.94 -27.09 10.15
C ARG A 369 22.35 -25.62 10.15
N SER A 370 22.14 -24.93 9.04
CA SER A 370 22.19 -23.47 9.00
C SER A 370 20.78 -22.92 8.93
N THR A 371 20.50 -21.91 9.74
CA THR A 371 19.22 -21.20 9.76
C THR A 371 19.49 -19.71 9.56
N THR A 372 18.61 -19.02 8.86
CA THR A 372 18.63 -17.56 8.78
C THR A 372 17.18 -17.09 8.80
N GLY A 373 16.90 -16.11 9.66
CA GLY A 373 15.62 -15.43 9.73
C GLY A 373 15.74 -14.01 9.21
N SER A 374 14.71 -13.55 8.52
CA SER A 374 14.64 -12.24 7.87
C SER A 374 14.13 -11.13 8.81
N LYS A 375 14.29 -11.29 10.13
CA LYS A 375 13.52 -10.52 11.13
C LYS A 375 13.66 -8.99 11.05
N ASP A 376 14.69 -8.48 10.37
CA ASP A 376 14.90 -7.05 10.10
C ASP A 376 14.90 -6.68 8.59
N VAL A 377 14.80 -7.65 7.67
CA VAL A 377 14.75 -7.44 6.20
C VAL A 377 13.29 -7.42 5.70
N ASP A 378 12.36 -8.01 6.47
CA ASP A 378 10.95 -8.19 6.08
C ASP A 378 10.03 -6.96 6.25
N GLU A 379 10.37 -5.93 7.03
CA GLU A 379 9.42 -4.83 7.27
C GLU A 379 9.08 -4.02 6.00
N ARG A 380 10.02 -3.95 5.04
CA ARG A 380 9.84 -3.26 3.77
C ARG A 380 9.74 -4.19 2.56
N LEU A 381 10.39 -5.35 2.59
CA LEU A 381 10.30 -6.35 1.53
C LEU A 381 9.25 -7.38 1.89
N LEU A 382 8.04 -7.16 1.36
CA LEU A 382 6.89 -8.00 1.64
C LEU A 382 6.61 -8.90 0.44
N LEU A 383 6.45 -10.19 0.69
CA LEU A 383 6.04 -11.15 -0.32
C LEU A 383 4.50 -11.07 -0.49
N VAL A 384 4.06 -10.54 -1.63
CA VAL A 384 2.64 -10.27 -1.95
C VAL A 384 2.27 -10.77 -3.35
N TYR A 385 0.96 -10.90 -3.57
CA TYR A 385 0.40 -11.00 -4.91
C TYR A 385 0.08 -9.59 -5.43
N ASP A 386 0.71 -9.20 -6.52
CA ASP A 386 0.50 -7.92 -7.20
C ASP A 386 -0.71 -8.03 -8.13
N SER A 387 -1.88 -7.70 -7.57
CA SER A 387 -3.16 -7.74 -8.29
C SER A 387 -3.23 -6.76 -9.46
N LEU A 388 -2.40 -5.71 -9.49
CA LEU A 388 -2.33 -4.78 -10.61
C LEU A 388 -1.72 -5.44 -11.86
N LYS A 389 -0.75 -6.33 -11.68
CA LYS A 389 -0.03 -7.01 -12.77
C LYS A 389 -0.40 -8.46 -12.98
N ASP A 390 -1.23 -9.04 -12.10
CA ASP A 390 -1.53 -10.47 -12.06
C ASP A 390 -0.24 -11.31 -11.92
N THR A 391 0.62 -10.90 -10.97
CA THR A 391 1.92 -11.55 -10.72
C THR A 391 2.16 -11.70 -9.23
N ALA A 392 2.72 -12.83 -8.80
CA ALA A 392 3.13 -13.04 -7.42
C ALA A 392 4.65 -12.89 -7.28
N ASP A 393 5.10 -12.22 -6.21
CA ASP A 393 6.51 -12.25 -5.83
C ASP A 393 6.89 -13.67 -5.37
N GLU A 394 8.09 -14.11 -5.74
CA GLU A 394 8.64 -15.40 -5.32
C GLU A 394 9.77 -15.21 -4.31
N MET A 395 9.85 -16.11 -3.33
CA MET A 395 10.98 -16.23 -2.42
C MET A 395 11.58 -17.63 -2.56
N SER A 396 12.85 -17.71 -2.98
CA SER A 396 13.53 -18.97 -3.27
C SER A 396 14.73 -19.20 -2.37
N ILE A 397 14.86 -20.43 -1.85
CA ILE A 397 16.14 -20.96 -1.38
C ILE A 397 16.92 -21.41 -2.60
N VAL A 398 18.05 -20.76 -2.86
CA VAL A 398 18.96 -21.09 -3.96
C VAL A 398 20.27 -21.58 -3.37
N VAL A 399 20.75 -22.73 -3.86
CA VAL A 399 21.94 -23.38 -3.32
C VAL A 399 22.96 -23.58 -4.42
N THR A 400 24.22 -23.32 -4.09
CA THR A 400 25.38 -23.57 -4.96
C THR A 400 26.37 -24.44 -4.19
N SER A 401 26.70 -25.61 -4.74
CA SER A 401 27.74 -26.45 -4.13
C SER A 401 29.13 -25.84 -4.37
N LEU A 402 30.01 -25.92 -3.37
CA LEU A 402 31.32 -25.26 -3.45
C LEU A 402 32.39 -26.10 -4.17
N ASN A 403 32.25 -27.44 -4.19
CA ASN A 403 33.32 -28.33 -4.68
C ASN A 403 32.81 -29.41 -5.64
N ALA A 404 31.76 -30.15 -5.26
CA ALA A 404 31.22 -31.29 -6.01
C ALA A 404 29.71 -31.42 -5.74
N THR A 405 28.99 -32.28 -6.45
CA THR A 405 27.55 -32.47 -6.20
C THR A 405 27.26 -32.74 -4.72
N THR A 406 26.30 -32.02 -4.15
CA THR A 406 25.87 -32.19 -2.76
C THR A 406 24.37 -32.44 -2.71
N ASN A 407 23.95 -33.28 -1.76
CA ASN A 407 22.54 -33.52 -1.47
C ASN A 407 22.09 -32.57 -0.36
N VAL A 408 21.09 -31.76 -0.67
CA VAL A 408 20.61 -30.66 0.17
C VAL A 408 19.13 -30.84 0.50
N LEU A 409 18.74 -30.49 1.72
CA LEU A 409 17.35 -30.35 2.12
C LEU A 409 17.11 -28.91 2.58
N GLY A 410 16.00 -28.31 2.14
CA GLY A 410 15.61 -26.96 2.52
C GLY A 410 14.20 -26.93 3.11
N ALA A 411 13.98 -26.03 4.05
CA ALA A 411 12.66 -25.70 4.56
C ALA A 411 12.48 -24.19 4.69
N LEU A 412 11.26 -23.73 4.41
CA LEU A 412 10.81 -22.36 4.63
C LEU A 412 9.71 -22.37 5.69
N ASN A 413 9.81 -21.49 6.68
CA ASN A 413 8.73 -21.19 7.61
C ASN A 413 8.39 -19.71 7.49
N TRP A 414 7.12 -19.35 7.67
CA TRP A 414 6.66 -17.96 7.53
C TRP A 414 5.40 -17.73 8.37
N GLY A 415 5.12 -16.46 8.62
CA GLY A 415 3.86 -15.97 9.14
C GLY A 415 2.96 -15.45 8.03
N GLU A 416 1.68 -15.78 8.08
CA GLU A 416 0.65 -15.20 7.20
C GLU A 416 -0.26 -14.27 7.97
N LEU A 417 -0.70 -13.21 7.30
CA LEU A 417 -1.57 -12.20 7.87
C LEU A 417 -2.65 -11.83 6.83
N TYR A 418 -3.87 -12.32 7.05
CA TYR A 418 -5.07 -12.07 6.23
C TYR A 418 -6.34 -11.94 7.08
#